data_AF-A0A8G0KVA2-F1
#
_entry.id   AF-A0A8G0KVA2-F1
#
_cell.length_a   1.000
_cell.length_b   1.000
_cell.length_c   1.000
_cell.angle_alpha   90.00
_cell.angle_beta   90.00
_cell.angle_gamma   90.00
#
_symmetry.space_group_name_H-M   'P 1'
#
loop_
_entity.id
_entity.type
_entity.pdbx_description
1 polymer ?
#
loop_
_entity_poly.entity_id
_entity_poly.type
_entity_poly.pdbx_seq_one_letter_code
_entity_poly.pdbx_strand_id
1 'polypeptide(L)'
;MKKLFVILFIGILFIGCKNYAYIFDEKEEKPLEGVLVIDLNNNSNRTYTDKNGKFSFTECGNVLIQKKGFKSDTLKDYGCKPDPYCFNGKVFYMKRINK
;
A
#
# COMPACT_ATOMS: atom_id res chain seq x y z
N MET A 1 21.10 44.16 26.32
CA MET A 1 20.47 43.06 27.09
C MET A 1 19.76 42.14 26.12
N LYS A 2 20.27 40.90 26.03
CA LYS A 2 19.75 39.82 25.17
C LYS A 2 18.33 39.47 25.61
N LYS A 3 17.37 39.45 24.68
CA LYS A 3 16.23 38.54 24.77
C LYS A 3 16.02 37.91 23.39
N LEU A 4 16.70 36.77 23.24
CA LEU A 4 16.58 35.83 22.15
C LEU A 4 15.15 35.25 22.21
N PHE A 5 14.25 35.68 21.32
CA PHE A 5 12.96 34.97 21.17
C PHE A 5 13.19 33.78 20.23
N VAL A 6 13.55 32.66 20.84
CA VAL A 6 13.50 31.33 20.24
C VAL A 6 12.02 30.96 20.13
N ILE A 7 11.41 31.20 18.98
CA ILE A 7 10.10 30.60 18.67
C ILE A 7 10.39 29.20 18.13
N LEU A 8 10.06 28.26 18.99
CA LEU A 8 10.20 26.82 18.90
C LEU A 8 9.58 26.27 17.60
N PHE A 9 10.41 25.70 16.74
CA PHE A 9 9.99 24.82 15.65
C PHE A 9 9.28 23.60 16.25
N ILE A 10 7.96 23.55 16.17
CA ILE A 10 7.19 22.30 16.35
C ILE A 10 6.22 22.19 15.17
N GLY A 11 6.79 21.93 14.00
CA GLY A 11 6.04 21.35 12.90
C GLY A 11 5.80 19.87 13.20
N ILE A 12 4.72 19.55 13.91
CA ILE A 12 4.29 18.15 14.00
C ILE A 12 3.61 17.81 12.69
N LEU A 13 4.41 17.53 11.67
CA LEU A 13 3.97 16.67 10.60
C LEU A 13 3.84 15.28 11.23
N PHE A 14 2.64 14.95 11.73
CA PHE A 14 2.26 13.56 11.91
C PHE A 14 2.26 12.93 10.51
N ILE A 15 3.43 12.46 10.06
CA ILE A 15 3.57 11.55 8.94
C ILE A 15 3.02 10.21 9.45
N GLY A 16 1.70 10.15 9.64
CA GLY A 16 1.01 8.95 10.06
C GLY A 16 1.22 7.88 9.00
N CYS A 17 1.49 6.64 9.44
CA CYS A 17 1.50 5.50 8.54
C CYS A 17 0.15 5.43 7.83
N LYS A 18 0.16 5.56 6.50
CA LYS A 18 -1.06 5.39 5.71
C LYS A 18 -1.33 3.90 5.57
N ASN A 19 -2.44 3.43 6.11
CA ASN A 19 -2.82 2.01 6.02
C ASN A 19 -3.49 1.67 4.68
N TYR A 20 -3.06 2.33 3.60
CA TYR A 20 -3.59 2.15 2.25
C TYR A 20 -2.45 2.12 1.23
N ALA A 21 -2.65 1.39 0.14
CA ALA A 21 -1.73 1.33 -0.99
C ALA A 21 -2.51 1.17 -2.30
N TYR A 22 -1.79 1.15 -3.41
CA TYR A 22 -2.34 1.07 -4.75
C TYR A 22 -1.77 -0.11 -5.51
N ILE A 23 -2.57 -0.72 -6.38
CA ILE A 23 -2.16 -1.83 -7.25
C ILE A 23 -2.39 -1.43 -8.71
N PHE A 24 -1.32 -1.52 -9.49
CA PHE A 24 -1.24 -1.07 -10.88
C PHE A 24 -0.81 -2.22 -11.80
N ASP A 25 -1.11 -2.12 -13.08
CA ASP A 25 -0.57 -2.98 -14.12
C ASP A 25 0.90 -2.59 -14.39
N GLU A 26 1.84 -3.53 -14.33
CA GLU A 26 3.27 -3.25 -14.59
C GLU A 26 3.52 -2.72 -16.00
N LYS A 27 2.78 -3.21 -17.01
CA LYS A 27 3.03 -2.87 -18.42
C LYS A 27 2.35 -1.57 -18.82
N GLU A 28 1.10 -1.38 -18.38
CA GLU A 28 0.30 -0.21 -18.77
C GLU A 28 0.43 0.97 -17.81
N GLU A 29 1.04 0.75 -16.63
CA GLU A 29 1.14 1.73 -15.53
C GLU A 29 -0.22 2.33 -15.15
N LYS A 30 -1.29 1.53 -15.28
CA LYS A 30 -2.67 1.93 -14.97
C LYS A 30 -3.17 1.28 -13.68
N PRO A 31 -4.04 1.96 -12.91
CA PRO A 31 -4.65 1.39 -11.72
C PRO A 31 -5.48 0.16 -12.07
N LEU A 32 -5.43 -0.86 -11.21
CA LEU A 32 -6.22 -2.07 -11.34
C LEU A 32 -7.37 -2.06 -10.35
N GLU A 33 -8.59 -1.86 -10.86
CA GLU A 33 -9.83 -2.01 -10.10
C GLU A 33 -10.17 -3.50 -9.86
N GLY A 34 -10.74 -3.82 -8.70
CA GLY A 34 -11.23 -5.16 -8.39
C GLY A 34 -10.15 -6.22 -8.23
N VAL A 35 -8.94 -5.85 -7.80
CA VAL A 35 -7.93 -6.79 -7.30
C VAL A 35 -8.36 -7.25 -5.91
N LEU A 36 -8.46 -8.57 -5.70
CA LEU A 36 -8.70 -9.14 -4.37
C LEU A 36 -7.43 -9.04 -3.54
N VAL A 37 -7.55 -8.47 -2.35
CA VAL A 37 -6.45 -8.35 -1.38
C VAL A 37 -6.87 -9.04 -0.07
N ILE A 38 -6.07 -10.01 0.38
CA ILE A 38 -6.36 -10.83 1.57
C ILE A 38 -5.22 -10.67 2.56
N ASP A 39 -5.54 -10.32 3.81
CA ASP A 39 -4.60 -10.35 4.92
C ASP A 39 -4.23 -11.79 5.27
N LEU A 40 -2.95 -12.15 5.14
CA LEU A 40 -2.47 -13.50 5.40
C LEU A 40 -2.43 -13.86 6.88
N ASN A 41 -2.48 -12.87 7.79
CA ASN A 41 -2.58 -13.10 9.23
C ASN A 41 -4.03 -13.32 9.68
N ASN A 42 -5.00 -12.81 8.91
CA ASN A 42 -6.42 -12.98 9.15
C ASN A 42 -7.19 -13.05 7.82
N ASN A 43 -7.34 -14.27 7.27
CA ASN A 43 -7.95 -14.48 5.95
C ASN A 43 -9.42 -13.98 5.82
N SER A 44 -10.11 -13.77 6.94
CA SER A 44 -11.45 -13.16 6.95
C SER A 44 -11.41 -11.66 6.63
N ASN A 45 -10.26 -11.03 6.84
CA ASN A 45 -9.99 -9.63 6.52
C ASN A 45 -9.52 -9.54 5.05
N ARG A 46 -10.45 -9.21 4.16
CA ARG A 46 -10.21 -9.10 2.72
C ARG A 46 -10.96 -7.91 2.14
N THR A 47 -10.41 -7.34 1.07
CA THR A 47 -10.98 -6.20 0.37
C THR A 47 -10.73 -6.28 -1.13
N TYR A 48 -11.33 -5.37 -1.89
CA TYR A 48 -11.07 -5.19 -3.31
C TYR A 48 -10.54 -3.77 -3.56
N THR A 49 -9.66 -3.62 -4.54
CA THR A 49 -9.22 -2.29 -4.97
C THR A 49 -10.33 -1.50 -5.65
N ASP A 50 -10.38 -0.19 -5.40
CA ASP A 50 -11.28 0.74 -6.08
C ASP A 50 -10.83 1.08 -7.52
N LYS A 51 -11.57 1.96 -8.20
CA LYS A 51 -11.25 2.46 -9.56
C LYS A 51 -9.86 3.10 -9.71
N ASN A 52 -9.26 3.56 -8.61
CA ASN A 52 -7.91 4.13 -8.58
C ASN A 52 -6.86 3.07 -8.20
N GLY A 53 -7.25 1.80 -8.12
CA GLY A 53 -6.39 0.71 -7.67
C GLY A 53 -6.12 0.71 -6.17
N LYS A 54 -6.82 1.54 -5.39
CA LYS A 54 -6.57 1.73 -3.96
C LYS A 54 -7.22 0.62 -3.14
N PHE A 55 -6.48 0.06 -2.18
CA PHE A 55 -7.03 -0.71 -1.07
C PHE A 55 -6.54 -0.16 0.27
N SER A 56 -7.22 -0.51 1.35
CA SER A 56 -6.81 -0.14 2.71
C SER A 56 -7.22 -1.20 3.72
N PHE A 57 -6.41 -1.34 4.77
CA PHE A 57 -6.74 -2.12 5.97
C PHE A 57 -6.59 -1.26 7.22
N THR A 58 -7.04 -1.75 8.36
CA THR A 58 -6.80 -1.10 9.65
C THR A 58 -5.32 -1.15 10.04
N GLU A 59 -4.63 -2.22 9.68
CA GLU A 59 -3.21 -2.45 10.00
C GLU A 59 -2.42 -2.78 8.73
N CYS A 60 -1.13 -2.41 8.72
CA CYS A 60 -0.22 -2.85 7.66
C CYS A 60 0.15 -4.32 7.88
N GLY A 61 0.03 -5.13 6.84
CA GLY A 61 0.23 -6.57 6.95
C GLY A 61 0.80 -7.19 5.69
N ASN A 62 1.17 -8.46 5.79
CA ASN A 62 1.50 -9.26 4.62
C ASN A 62 0.20 -9.68 3.95
N VAL A 63 0.00 -9.25 2.70
CA VAL A 63 -1.24 -9.53 1.98
C VAL A 63 -0.96 -10.29 0.70
N LEU A 64 -1.86 -11.22 0.38
CA LEU A 64 -1.94 -11.88 -0.90
C LEU A 64 -2.79 -11.02 -1.84
N ILE A 65 -2.31 -10.81 -3.07
CA ILE A 65 -3.05 -10.10 -4.11
C ILE A 65 -3.40 -11.03 -5.26
N GLN A 66 -4.63 -10.96 -5.75
CA GLN A 66 -5.15 -11.84 -6.79
C GLN A 66 -6.04 -11.09 -7.78
N LYS A 67 -5.82 -11.29 -9.08
CA LYS A 67 -6.69 -10.82 -10.15
C LYS A 67 -6.57 -11.74 -11.36
N LYS A 68 -7.69 -12.12 -11.97
CA LYS A 68 -7.70 -12.94 -13.20
C LYS A 68 -6.87 -12.27 -14.29
N GLY A 69 -5.98 -13.03 -14.92
CA GLY A 69 -5.05 -12.55 -15.96
C GLY A 69 -3.73 -11.99 -15.43
N PHE A 70 -3.57 -11.88 -14.11
CA PHE A 70 -2.36 -11.39 -13.45
C PHE A 70 -1.76 -12.44 -12.52
N LYS A 71 -0.43 -12.41 -12.38
CA LYS A 71 0.30 -13.27 -11.45
C LYS A 71 -0.10 -12.90 -10.02
N SER A 72 -0.72 -13.84 -9.33
CA SER A 72 -0.96 -13.71 -7.89
C SER A 72 0.37 -13.76 -7.14
N ASP A 73 0.53 -12.91 -6.14
CA ASP A 73 1.74 -12.86 -5.31
C ASP A 73 1.44 -12.16 -3.98
N THR A 74 2.43 -12.09 -3.08
CA THR A 74 2.32 -11.23 -1.90
C THR A 74 2.88 -9.84 -2.16
N LEU A 75 2.43 -8.83 -1.43
CA LEU A 75 3.08 -7.50 -1.53
C LEU A 75 4.55 -7.54 -1.12
N LYS A 76 4.96 -8.52 -0.32
CA LYS A 76 6.37 -8.74 0.00
C LYS A 76 7.20 -9.05 -1.24
N ASP A 77 6.67 -9.90 -2.12
CA ASP A 77 7.31 -10.27 -3.37
C ASP A 77 7.33 -9.11 -4.38
N TYR A 78 6.40 -8.15 -4.23
CA TYR A 78 6.38 -6.88 -4.95
C TYR A 78 7.19 -5.75 -4.30
N GLY A 79 8.08 -6.06 -3.34
CA GLY A 79 9.03 -5.10 -2.76
C GLY A 79 8.64 -4.53 -1.40
N CYS A 80 7.58 -5.06 -0.75
CA CYS A 80 7.28 -4.71 0.63
C CYS A 80 8.07 -5.58 1.64
N LYS A 81 9.10 -5.02 2.28
CA LYS A 81 9.73 -5.70 3.43
C LYS A 81 8.81 -5.59 4.67
N PRO A 82 8.87 -6.56 5.61
CA PRO A 82 8.07 -6.52 6.84
C PRO A 82 8.51 -5.32 7.66
N ASP A 83 7.82 -4.22 7.44
CA ASP A 83 8.04 -2.92 8.04
C ASP A 83 6.63 -2.37 8.32
N PRO A 84 6.34 -1.79 9.49
CA PRO A 84 5.03 -1.21 9.82
C PRO A 84 4.51 -0.17 8.81
N TYR A 85 5.32 0.23 7.82
CA TYR A 85 5.00 1.21 6.78
C TYR A 85 4.80 0.61 5.37
N CYS A 86 4.45 -0.67 5.27
CA CYS A 86 4.30 -1.37 3.99
C CYS A 86 3.37 -0.66 3.00
N PHE A 87 2.18 -0.28 3.47
CA PHE A 87 1.17 0.28 2.58
C PHE A 87 1.47 1.72 2.23
N ASN A 88 1.70 2.57 3.22
CA ASN A 88 2.08 3.99 3.18
C ASN A 88 1.84 4.80 1.87
N GLY A 89 0.70 4.60 1.19
CA GLY A 89 0.41 5.18 -0.12
C GLY A 89 1.29 4.69 -1.28
N LYS A 90 2.04 3.59 -1.13
CA LYS A 90 2.87 2.98 -2.16
C LYS A 90 2.05 2.41 -3.30
N VAL A 91 2.68 2.33 -4.47
CA VAL A 91 2.16 1.66 -5.66
C VAL A 91 2.89 0.34 -5.84
N PHE A 92 2.12 -0.74 -6.02
CA PHE A 92 2.61 -2.07 -6.33
C PHE A 92 2.17 -2.47 -7.72
N TYR A 93 3.03 -3.15 -8.48
CA TYR A 93 2.79 -3.45 -9.89
C TYR A 93 2.59 -4.94 -10.11
N MET A 94 1.41 -5.34 -10.58
CA MET A 94 1.11 -6.73 -10.94
C MET A 94 1.58 -7.04 -12.36
N LYS A 95 2.18 -8.23 -12.52
CA LYS A 95 2.57 -8.79 -13.82
C LYS A 95 1.42 -9.58 -14.44
N ARG A 96 1.19 -9.43 -15.75
CA ARG A 96 0.25 -10.29 -16.49
C ARG A 96 0.82 -11.72 -16.62
N ILE A 97 -0.05 -12.74 -16.60
CA ILE A 97 0.37 -14.15 -16.71
C ILE A 97 0.84 -14.47 -18.15
N ASN A 98 0.19 -13.88 -19.15
CA ASN A 98 0.55 -14.06 -20.55
C ASN A 98 1.02 -12.70 -21.10
N LYS A 99 2.32 -12.60 -21.42
CA LYS A 99 2.90 -11.53 -22.25
C LYS A 99 2.88 -11.95 -23.70
#